data_AF-A0AAV0Q422-F1
#
_entry.id   AF-A0AAV0Q422-F1
#
_cell.length_a   1.000
_cell.length_b   1.000
_cell.length_c   1.000
_cell.angle_alpha   90.00
_cell.angle_beta   90.00
_cell.angle_gamma   90.00
#
_symmetry.space_group_name_H-M   'P 1'
#
loop_
_entity.id
_entity.type
_entity.pdbx_description
1 polymer ?
#
loop_
_entity_poly.entity_id
_entity_poly.type
_entity_poly.pdbx_seq_one_letter_code
_entity_poly.pdbx_strand_id
1 'polypeptide(L)'
;MKKLGIDDLVHFDYMDPPAPKTLERALEMLYYLGAMDDEGNLTRLGEIMSEFPFDPQTAKAPIVSPEFNCSNEILSICAILSVPNCFVRPPKGEARRKAANEAKARFAHIDGDHLTLLNVYHAFKLNNEEPLWCYENFINYKAMKSADNVRQQLVRIMSRYNLRMCSTEFSSRDYYVNIRKPILA
;
A
#
# COMPACT_ATOMS: atom_id res chain seq x y z
N MET A 1 -4.79 13.52 -15.07
CA MET A 1 -5.23 14.66 -15.90
C MET A 1 -4.81 15.98 -15.27
N LYS A 2 -5.24 16.30 -14.04
CA LYS A 2 -4.79 17.51 -13.33
C LYS A 2 -3.27 17.73 -13.28
N LYS A 3 -2.49 16.68 -12.93
CA LYS A 3 -1.01 16.74 -12.98
C LYS A 3 -0.44 17.08 -14.37
N LEU A 4 -1.15 16.74 -15.45
CA LEU A 4 -0.73 17.03 -16.83
C LEU A 4 -1.09 18.46 -17.26
N GLY A 5 -1.63 19.30 -16.35
CA GLY A 5 -2.07 20.65 -16.65
C GLY A 5 -3.43 20.73 -17.35
N ILE A 6 -4.24 19.69 -17.26
CA ILE A 6 -5.59 19.67 -17.82
C ILE A 6 -6.56 20.10 -16.71
N ASP A 7 -7.00 21.35 -16.77
CA ASP A 7 -7.91 21.92 -15.79
C ASP A 7 -9.37 21.75 -16.15
N ASP A 8 -9.70 21.91 -17.43
CA ASP A 8 -11.06 21.74 -17.95
C ASP A 8 -11.32 20.28 -18.31
N LEU A 9 -11.83 19.53 -17.34
CA LEU A 9 -12.22 18.14 -17.49
C LEU A 9 -13.60 17.96 -18.14
N VAL A 10 -14.38 19.04 -18.32
CA VAL A 10 -15.71 18.97 -18.93
C VAL A 10 -15.60 19.04 -20.44
N HIS A 11 -14.72 19.90 -20.95
CA HIS A 11 -14.48 20.07 -22.38
C HIS A 11 -13.24 19.32 -22.88
N PHE A 12 -12.69 18.41 -22.07
CA PHE A 12 -11.59 17.55 -22.51
C PHE A 12 -12.07 16.61 -23.63
N ASP A 13 -11.20 16.40 -24.62
CA ASP A 13 -11.50 15.61 -25.82
C ASP A 13 -11.45 14.10 -25.53
N TYR A 14 -12.49 13.60 -24.84
CA TYR A 14 -12.68 12.18 -24.61
C TYR A 14 -13.22 11.49 -25.87
N MET A 15 -12.66 10.34 -26.22
CA MET A 15 -13.26 9.47 -27.26
C MET A 15 -14.69 9.03 -26.87
N ASP A 16 -14.88 8.65 -25.60
CA ASP A 16 -16.17 8.39 -24.97
C ASP A 16 -16.20 9.12 -23.62
N PRO A 17 -16.94 10.24 -23.49
CA PRO A 17 -16.92 11.04 -22.28
C PRO A 17 -17.57 10.28 -21.10
N PRO A 18 -16.94 10.32 -19.90
CA PRO A 18 -17.53 9.71 -18.72
C PRO A 18 -18.81 10.44 -18.29
N ALA A 19 -19.69 9.76 -17.56
CA ALA A 19 -20.86 10.40 -16.97
C ALA A 19 -20.44 11.53 -16.01
N PRO A 20 -21.10 12.72 -16.04
CA PRO A 20 -20.72 13.85 -15.20
C PRO A 20 -20.62 13.51 -13.69
N LYS A 21 -21.55 12.68 -13.20
CA LYS A 21 -21.55 12.21 -11.80
C LYS A 21 -20.32 11.39 -11.42
N THR A 22 -19.73 10.67 -12.38
CA THR A 22 -18.50 9.89 -12.13
C THR A 22 -17.30 10.83 -11.99
N LEU A 23 -17.24 11.87 -12.82
CA LEU A 23 -16.21 12.90 -12.74
C LEU A 23 -16.31 13.67 -11.43
N GLU A 24 -17.53 14.09 -11.05
CA GLU A 24 -17.83 14.77 -9.80
C GLU A 24 -17.35 13.95 -8.59
N ARG A 25 -17.73 12.67 -8.50
CA ARG A 25 -17.28 11.78 -7.41
C ARG A 25 -15.77 11.61 -7.35
N ALA A 26 -15.08 11.56 -8.50
CA ALA A 26 -13.63 11.46 -8.53
C ALA A 26 -12.97 12.75 -8.01
N LEU A 27 -13.52 13.91 -8.35
CA LEU A 27 -13.06 15.21 -7.85
C LEU A 27 -13.32 15.35 -6.35
N GLU A 28 -14.53 15.01 -5.88
CA GLU A 28 -14.86 14.97 -4.45
C GLU A 28 -13.90 14.08 -3.67
N MET A 29 -13.60 12.88 -4.20
CA MET A 29 -12.68 11.96 -3.55
C MET A 29 -11.26 12.54 -3.45
N LEU A 30 -10.75 13.19 -4.49
CA LEU A 30 -9.44 13.86 -4.47
C LEU A 30 -9.42 15.04 -3.49
N TYR A 31 -10.54 15.78 -3.40
CA TYR A 31 -10.73 16.85 -2.42
C TYR A 31 -10.70 16.31 -0.97
N TYR A 32 -11.47 15.25 -0.66
CA TYR A 32 -11.46 14.64 0.68
C TYR A 32 -10.10 14.06 1.08
N LEU A 33 -9.32 13.59 0.12
CA LEU A 33 -7.96 13.11 0.36
C LEU A 33 -6.97 14.26 0.62
N GLY A 34 -7.35 15.52 0.36
CA GLY A 34 -6.49 16.70 0.43
C GLY A 34 -5.56 16.83 -0.78
N ALA A 35 -5.80 16.07 -1.86
CA ALA A 35 -5.02 16.12 -3.08
C ALA A 35 -5.37 17.36 -3.94
N MET A 36 -6.54 17.97 -3.72
CA MET A 36 -7.05 19.12 -4.44
C MET A 36 -7.63 20.14 -3.47
N ASP A 37 -7.50 21.43 -3.78
CA ASP A 37 -8.07 22.53 -2.99
C ASP A 37 -9.52 22.88 -3.40
N ASP A 38 -10.12 23.86 -2.72
CA ASP A 38 -11.48 24.34 -2.98
C ASP A 38 -11.66 24.94 -4.39
N GLU A 39 -10.56 25.38 -5.02
CA GLU A 39 -10.53 25.97 -6.36
C GLU A 39 -10.35 24.91 -7.45
N GLY A 40 -10.14 23.65 -7.08
CA GLY A 40 -9.93 22.55 -8.02
C GLY A 40 -8.49 22.42 -8.52
N ASN A 41 -7.53 23.06 -7.84
CA ASN A 41 -6.11 22.98 -8.15
C ASN A 41 -5.42 21.87 -7.34
N LEU A 42 -4.37 21.29 -7.91
CA LEU A 42 -3.62 20.22 -7.27
C LEU A 42 -2.80 20.78 -6.10
N THR A 43 -2.97 20.23 -4.90
CA THR A 43 -2.16 20.62 -3.73
C THR A 43 -0.77 20.01 -3.80
N ARG A 44 0.15 20.46 -2.93
CA ARG A 44 1.46 19.81 -2.79
C ARG A 44 1.36 18.32 -2.42
N LEU A 45 0.35 17.96 -1.61
CA LEU A 45 0.07 16.56 -1.29
C LEU A 45 -0.36 15.82 -2.56
N GLY A 46 -1.28 16.39 -3.36
CA GLY A 46 -1.75 15.82 -4.62
C GLY A 46 -0.63 15.64 -5.66
N GLU A 47 0.30 16.59 -5.74
CA GLU A 47 1.49 16.48 -6.60
C GLU A 47 2.31 15.25 -6.23
N ILE A 48 2.61 15.06 -4.94
CA ILE A 48 3.39 13.92 -4.46
C ILE A 48 2.60 12.62 -4.66
N MET A 49 1.31 12.59 -4.31
CA MET A 49 0.44 11.42 -4.51
C MET A 49 0.44 10.94 -5.95
N SER A 50 0.46 11.88 -6.91
CA SER A 50 0.45 11.57 -8.34
C SER A 50 1.72 10.89 -8.88
N GLU A 51 2.77 10.79 -8.06
CA GLU A 51 4.02 10.09 -8.41
C GLU A 51 4.00 8.62 -7.98
N PHE A 52 3.13 8.28 -7.01
CA PHE A 52 2.98 6.91 -6.57
C PHE A 52 2.16 6.12 -7.59
N PRO A 53 2.58 4.88 -7.95
CA PRO A 53 1.87 4.04 -8.91
C PRO A 53 0.66 3.34 -8.27
N PHE A 54 -0.10 4.05 -7.42
CA PHE A 54 -1.21 3.52 -6.63
C PHE A 54 -2.47 4.33 -6.82
N ASP A 55 -3.60 3.74 -6.42
CA ASP A 55 -4.83 4.49 -6.22
C ASP A 55 -4.61 5.62 -5.20
N PRO A 56 -5.28 6.78 -5.37
CA PRO A 56 -5.10 7.92 -4.47
C PRO A 56 -5.28 7.60 -2.98
N GLN A 57 -6.17 6.68 -2.62
CA GLN A 57 -6.40 6.27 -1.23
C GLN A 57 -5.15 5.62 -0.62
N THR A 58 -4.52 4.72 -1.36
CA THR A 58 -3.31 4.01 -0.93
C THR A 58 -2.07 4.88 -1.01
N ALA A 59 -2.04 5.85 -1.93
CA ALA A 59 -0.92 6.77 -2.12
C ALA A 59 -0.76 7.77 -0.96
N LYS A 60 -1.83 8.10 -0.24
CA LYS A 60 -1.78 9.04 0.89
C LYS A 60 -1.05 8.48 2.10
N ALA A 61 -1.30 7.21 2.45
CA ALA A 61 -0.70 6.54 3.61
C ALA A 61 0.84 6.67 3.68
N PRO A 62 1.64 6.35 2.64
CA PRO A 62 3.09 6.48 2.70
C PRO A 62 3.56 7.94 2.86
N ILE A 63 2.80 8.91 2.37
CA ILE A 63 3.17 10.33 2.45
C ILE A 63 2.97 10.88 3.88
N VAL A 64 1.89 10.48 4.55
CA VAL A 64 1.57 10.92 5.93
C VAL A 64 2.27 10.07 6.99
N SER A 65 2.65 8.83 6.65
CA SER A 65 3.32 7.90 7.58
C SER A 65 4.57 8.42 8.33
N PRO A 66 5.38 9.37 7.81
CA PRO A 66 6.48 9.95 8.56
C PRO A 66 6.04 10.74 9.80
N GLU A 67 4.85 11.35 9.79
CA GLU A 67 4.28 12.07 10.95
C GLU A 67 4.01 11.12 12.12
N PHE A 68 3.75 9.85 11.82
CA PHE A 68 3.50 8.78 12.78
C PHE A 68 4.72 7.90 13.04
N ASN A 69 5.89 8.22 12.51
CA ASN A 69 7.13 7.43 12.66
C ASN A 69 6.98 5.96 12.24
N CYS A 70 6.28 5.64 11.14
CA CYS A 70 6.03 4.26 10.70
C CYS A 70 6.12 4.08 9.17
N SER A 71 6.88 4.94 8.50
CA SER A 71 6.96 4.95 7.05
C SER A 71 7.59 3.69 6.45
N ASN A 72 8.52 3.03 7.15
CA ASN A 72 9.06 1.75 6.68
C ASN A 72 8.02 0.64 6.64
N GLU A 73 7.17 0.56 7.66
CA GLU A 73 6.13 -0.45 7.78
C GLU A 73 5.03 -0.20 6.77
N ILE A 74 4.57 1.05 6.63
CA ILE A 74 3.56 1.43 5.64
C ILE A 74 4.03 1.13 4.22
N LEU A 75 5.27 1.44 3.86
CA LEU A 75 5.80 1.10 2.54
C LEU A 75 5.77 -0.42 2.27
N SER A 76 6.03 -1.22 3.29
CA SER A 76 6.02 -2.68 3.18
C SER A 76 4.60 -3.23 3.02
N ILE A 77 3.63 -2.65 3.73
CA ILE A 77 2.20 -2.98 3.60
C ILE A 77 1.70 -2.59 2.21
N CYS A 78 1.95 -1.35 1.77
CA CYS A 78 1.57 -0.88 0.43
C CYS A 78 2.17 -1.79 -0.64
N ALA A 79 3.45 -2.14 -0.54
CA ALA A 79 4.12 -2.99 -1.53
C ALA A 79 3.50 -4.39 -1.65
N ILE A 80 3.08 -5.02 -0.55
CA ILE A 80 2.39 -6.32 -0.60
C ILE A 80 0.96 -6.17 -1.13
N LEU A 81 0.25 -5.10 -0.79
CA LEU A 81 -1.10 -4.86 -1.30
C LEU A 81 -1.13 -4.64 -2.82
N SER A 82 -0.02 -4.17 -3.41
CA SER A 82 0.10 -3.94 -4.85
C SER A 82 0.43 -5.19 -5.68
N VAL A 83 0.63 -6.34 -5.05
CA VAL A 83 0.93 -7.60 -5.75
C VAL A 83 -0.20 -8.60 -5.58
N PRO A 84 -0.27 -9.66 -6.41
CA PRO A 84 -1.21 -10.74 -6.20
C PRO A 84 -1.07 -11.34 -4.79
N ASN A 85 -2.17 -11.89 -4.27
CA ASN A 85 -2.22 -12.43 -2.91
C ASN A 85 -1.00 -13.32 -2.57
N CYS A 86 -0.31 -12.97 -1.49
CA CYS A 86 0.88 -13.67 -1.05
C CYS A 86 0.58 -15.06 -0.46
N PHE A 87 -0.65 -15.33 -0.03
CA PHE A 87 -1.03 -16.63 0.51
C PHE A 87 -1.48 -17.60 -0.59
N VAL A 88 -0.84 -18.76 -0.66
CA VAL A 88 -1.20 -19.84 -1.58
C VAL A 88 -2.29 -20.70 -0.95
N ARG A 89 -3.46 -20.74 -1.59
CA ARG A 89 -4.54 -21.68 -1.23
C ARG A 89 -4.60 -22.82 -2.24
N PRO A 90 -4.20 -24.06 -1.86
CA PRO A 90 -4.25 -25.20 -2.77
C PRO A 90 -5.71 -25.56 -3.10
N PRO A 91 -6.07 -25.75 -4.39
CA PRO A 91 -7.45 -25.98 -4.81
C PRO A 91 -7.96 -27.39 -4.53
N LYS A 92 -7.08 -28.36 -4.26
CA LYS A 92 -7.42 -29.77 -4.01
C LYS A 92 -6.75 -30.26 -2.72
N GLY A 93 -7.48 -31.09 -1.97
CA GLY A 93 -7.01 -31.73 -0.74
C GLY A 93 -7.33 -30.91 0.51
N GLU A 94 -8.35 -31.34 1.25
CA GLU A 94 -8.79 -30.68 2.49
C GLU A 94 -7.68 -30.57 3.53
N ALA A 95 -6.85 -31.60 3.67
CA ALA A 95 -5.68 -31.61 4.55
C ALA A 95 -4.68 -30.48 4.19
N ARG A 96 -4.40 -30.27 2.90
CA ARG A 96 -3.52 -29.17 2.45
C ARG A 96 -4.15 -27.80 2.63
N ARG A 97 -5.48 -27.69 2.47
CA ARG A 97 -6.20 -26.44 2.76
C ARG A 97 -6.15 -26.11 4.25
N LYS A 98 -6.28 -27.11 5.13
CA LYS A 98 -6.14 -26.96 6.57
C LYS A 98 -4.72 -26.52 6.95
N ALA A 99 -3.69 -27.16 6.39
CA ALA A 99 -2.29 -26.77 6.60
C ALA A 99 -2.00 -25.34 6.13
N ALA A 100 -2.56 -24.91 4.98
CA ALA A 100 -2.40 -23.54 4.50
C ALA A 100 -3.07 -22.51 5.42
N ASN A 101 -4.25 -22.83 5.97
CA ASN A 101 -4.93 -21.97 6.94
C ASN A 101 -4.17 -21.90 8.26
N GLU A 102 -3.62 -23.02 8.75
CA GLU A 102 -2.77 -23.06 9.94
C GLU A 102 -1.49 -22.25 9.73
N ALA A 103 -0.86 -22.36 8.56
CA ALA A 103 0.30 -21.54 8.21
C ALA A 103 -0.04 -20.04 8.18
N LYS A 104 -1.16 -19.65 7.55
CA LYS A 104 -1.64 -18.26 7.59
C LYS A 104 -1.91 -17.78 9.02
N ALA A 105 -2.49 -18.63 9.87
CA ALA A 105 -2.78 -18.29 11.25
C ALA A 105 -1.52 -17.99 12.08
N ARG A 106 -0.36 -18.58 11.75
CA ARG A 106 0.92 -18.25 12.41
C ARG A 106 1.36 -16.80 12.21
N PHE A 107 0.95 -16.17 11.11
CA PHE A 107 1.28 -14.77 10.82
C PHE A 107 0.18 -13.79 11.23
N ALA A 108 -0.99 -14.32 11.64
CA ALA A 108 -2.15 -13.51 11.94
C ALA A 108 -1.86 -12.55 13.09
N HIS A 109 -2.15 -11.27 12.85
CA HIS A 109 -2.08 -10.23 13.86
C HIS A 109 -3.49 -9.93 14.39
N ILE A 110 -3.61 -9.71 15.71
CA ILE A 110 -4.90 -9.46 16.37
C ILE A 110 -5.62 -8.22 15.83
N ASP A 111 -4.85 -7.19 15.50
CA ASP A 111 -5.36 -5.92 14.97
C ASP A 111 -5.65 -5.92 13.44
N GLY A 112 -5.54 -7.08 12.76
CA GLY A 112 -6.10 -7.28 11.41
C GLY A 112 -5.11 -7.68 10.31
N ASP A 113 -5.64 -7.71 9.08
CA ASP A 113 -4.95 -8.27 7.91
C ASP A 113 -3.75 -7.43 7.44
N HIS A 114 -3.77 -6.10 7.54
CA HIS A 114 -2.65 -5.27 7.09
C HIS A 114 -1.37 -5.55 7.90
N LEU A 115 -1.52 -5.73 9.21
CA LEU A 115 -0.42 -6.11 10.09
C LEU A 115 -0.02 -7.59 9.91
N THR A 116 -0.97 -8.44 9.53
CA THR A 116 -0.67 -9.82 9.12
C THR A 116 0.22 -9.84 7.86
N LEU A 117 -0.05 -8.99 6.87
CA LEU A 117 0.80 -8.85 5.68
C LEU A 117 2.20 -8.33 6.04
N LEU A 118 2.27 -7.35 6.96
CA LEU A 118 3.55 -6.85 7.47
C LEU A 118 4.38 -7.97 8.14
N ASN A 119 3.76 -8.81 8.97
CA ASN A 119 4.41 -9.95 9.61
C ASN A 119 4.97 -10.93 8.56
N VAL A 120 4.21 -11.22 7.51
CA VAL A 120 4.66 -12.08 6.41
C VAL A 120 5.85 -11.46 5.68
N TYR A 121 5.83 -10.15 5.41
CA TYR A 121 6.96 -9.45 4.79
C TYR A 121 8.23 -9.55 5.63
N HIS A 122 8.13 -9.23 6.92
CA HIS A 122 9.27 -9.28 7.84
C HIS A 122 9.83 -10.70 7.96
N ALA A 123 8.96 -11.71 8.08
CA ALA A 123 9.38 -13.10 8.13
C ALA A 123 10.07 -13.54 6.83
N PHE A 124 9.56 -13.11 5.67
CA PHE A 124 10.20 -13.40 4.37
C PHE A 124 11.61 -12.80 4.27
N LYS A 125 11.79 -11.55 4.70
CA LYS A 125 13.10 -10.88 4.70
C LYS A 125 14.05 -11.48 5.74
N LEU A 126 13.55 -11.88 6.92
CA LEU A 126 14.34 -12.51 7.97
C LEU A 126 14.89 -13.88 7.53
N ASN A 127 14.11 -14.64 6.75
CA ASN A 127 14.51 -15.94 6.20
C ASN A 127 15.27 -15.81 4.86
N ASN A 128 15.97 -14.69 4.65
CA ASN A 128 16.83 -14.43 3.47
C ASN A 128 16.15 -14.66 2.11
N GLU A 129 14.83 -14.45 2.04
CA GLU A 129 14.06 -14.62 0.80
C GLU A 129 14.13 -16.05 0.24
N GLU A 130 14.24 -17.05 1.12
CA GLU A 130 14.42 -18.45 0.71
C GLU A 130 13.14 -19.03 0.06
N PRO A 131 13.22 -19.61 -1.16
CA PRO A 131 12.07 -20.23 -1.82
C PRO A 131 11.49 -21.42 -1.05
N LEU A 132 12.34 -22.18 -0.35
CA LEU A 132 11.91 -23.33 0.45
C LEU A 132 11.03 -22.89 1.62
N TRP A 133 11.46 -21.84 2.34
CA TRP A 133 10.68 -21.24 3.43
C TRP A 133 9.30 -20.78 2.94
N CYS A 134 9.23 -20.16 1.76
CA CYS A 134 7.95 -19.78 1.16
C CYS A 134 7.05 -21.00 0.89
N TYR A 135 7.61 -22.09 0.36
CA TYR A 135 6.87 -23.31 0.09
C TYR A 135 6.29 -23.94 1.38
N GLU A 136 7.10 -24.05 2.43
CA GLU A 136 6.68 -24.61 3.73
C GLU A 136 5.61 -23.78 4.44
N ASN A 137 5.61 -22.47 4.22
CA ASN A 137 4.66 -21.54 4.82
C ASN A 137 3.47 -21.19 3.92
N PHE A 138 3.32 -21.86 2.78
CA PHE A 138 2.25 -21.59 1.79
C PHE A 138 2.24 -20.12 1.33
N ILE A 139 3.43 -19.53 1.14
CA ILE A 139 3.63 -18.18 0.65
C ILE A 139 4.08 -18.21 -0.82
N ASN A 140 3.53 -17.31 -1.62
CA ASN A 140 3.86 -17.17 -3.02
C ASN A 140 5.17 -16.38 -3.17
N TYR A 141 6.27 -17.10 -3.40
CA TYR A 141 7.61 -16.51 -3.59
C TYR A 141 7.65 -15.44 -4.69
N LYS A 142 6.98 -15.67 -5.83
CA LYS A 142 6.97 -14.70 -6.94
C LYS A 142 6.28 -13.40 -6.56
N ALA A 143 5.16 -13.50 -5.82
CA ALA A 143 4.47 -12.32 -5.31
C ALA A 143 5.35 -11.56 -4.31
N MET A 144 6.01 -12.26 -3.39
CA MET A 144 6.91 -11.64 -2.41
C MET A 144 8.12 -10.94 -3.05
N LYS A 145 8.73 -11.56 -4.06
CA LYS A 145 9.79 -10.91 -4.85
C LYS A 145 9.30 -9.67 -5.60
N SER A 146 8.10 -9.73 -6.18
CA SER A 146 7.48 -8.56 -6.80
C SER A 146 7.21 -7.45 -5.78
N ALA A 147 6.76 -7.80 -4.58
CA ALA A 147 6.50 -6.83 -3.51
C ALA A 147 7.81 -6.15 -3.09
N ASP A 148 8.91 -6.90 -2.99
CA ASP A 148 10.22 -6.33 -2.68
C ASP A 148 10.67 -5.31 -3.74
N ASN A 149 10.49 -5.64 -5.03
CA ASN A 149 10.79 -4.72 -6.13
C ASN A 149 9.92 -3.45 -6.08
N VAL A 150 8.63 -3.58 -5.81
CA VAL A 150 7.72 -2.44 -5.63
C VAL A 150 8.19 -1.59 -4.46
N ARG A 151 8.49 -2.19 -3.30
CA ARG A 151 8.99 -1.47 -2.13
C ARG A 151 10.25 -0.66 -2.46
N GLN A 152 11.20 -1.24 -3.20
CA GLN A 152 12.41 -0.52 -3.63
C GLN A 152 12.11 0.66 -4.57
N GLN A 153 11.08 0.55 -5.42
CA GLN A 153 10.60 1.70 -6.20
C GLN A 153 10.00 2.79 -5.30
N LEU A 154 9.19 2.41 -4.31
CA LEU A 154 8.61 3.37 -3.35
C LEU A 154 9.66 4.10 -2.52
N VAL A 155 10.69 3.39 -2.05
CA VAL A 155 11.81 4.01 -1.33
C VAL A 155 12.47 5.10 -2.17
N ARG A 156 12.67 4.86 -3.48
CA ARG A 156 13.24 5.88 -4.39
C ARG A 156 12.34 7.09 -4.55
N ILE A 157 11.03 6.91 -4.59
CA ILE A 157 10.06 8.02 -4.63
C ILE A 157 10.11 8.80 -3.31
N MET A 158 10.08 8.12 -2.16
CA MET A 158 10.19 8.75 -0.83
C MET A 158 11.47 9.59 -0.72
N SER A 159 12.62 9.04 -1.12
CA SER A 159 13.88 9.78 -1.13
C SER A 159 13.86 11.00 -2.05
N ARG A 160 13.27 10.89 -3.25
CA ARG A 160 13.17 12.02 -4.20
C ARG A 160 12.40 13.20 -3.61
N TYR A 161 11.34 12.92 -2.86
CA TYR A 161 10.50 13.93 -2.23
C TYR A 161 10.93 14.30 -0.80
N ASN A 162 12.12 13.86 -0.36
CA ASN A 162 12.66 14.07 0.99
C ASN A 162 11.71 13.61 2.11
N LEU A 163 10.92 12.57 1.84
CA LEU A 163 10.05 11.96 2.85
C LEU A 163 10.89 11.06 3.76
N ARG A 164 10.77 11.29 5.07
CA ARG A 164 11.60 10.58 6.06
C ARG A 164 11.22 9.10 6.14
N MET A 165 12.22 8.24 6.01
CA MET A 165 12.12 6.81 6.33
C MET A 165 12.36 6.64 7.83
N CYS A 166 11.36 6.17 8.56
CA CYS A 166 11.38 6.02 10.01
C CYS A 166 10.54 4.83 10.46
N SER A 167 10.93 4.25 11.58
CA SER A 167 10.22 3.19 12.29
C SER A 167 10.20 3.55 13.77
N THR A 168 9.06 3.32 14.40
CA THR A 168 8.96 3.37 15.86
C THR A 168 9.69 2.14 16.43
N GLU A 169 10.22 2.25 17.64
CA GLU A 169 10.81 1.09 18.30
C GLU A 169 9.77 -0.02 18.51
N PHE A 170 10.13 -1.25 18.17
CA PHE A 170 9.22 -2.40 18.28
C PHE A 170 8.80 -2.70 19.73
N SER A 171 9.65 -2.37 20.71
CA SER A 171 9.35 -2.47 22.14
C SER A 171 8.27 -1.49 22.61
N SER A 172 8.02 -0.43 21.84
CA SER A 172 7.01 0.57 22.19
C SER A 172 5.61 0.04 21.94
N ARG A 173 4.71 0.30 22.88
CA ARG A 173 3.26 0.05 22.71
C ARG A 173 2.69 0.79 21.50
N ASP A 174 3.32 1.89 21.11
CA ASP A 174 2.84 2.74 20.03
C ASP A 174 3.18 2.21 18.64
N TYR A 175 4.02 1.18 18.50
CA TYR A 175 4.43 0.64 17.20
C TYR A 175 3.24 0.30 16.30
N TYR A 176 2.37 -0.61 16.75
CA TYR A 176 1.19 -1.02 15.99
C TYR A 176 0.11 0.05 15.93
N VAL A 177 0.01 0.91 16.95
CA VAL A 177 -0.93 2.03 16.96
C VAL A 177 -0.57 3.04 15.87
N ASN A 178 0.71 3.36 15.75
CA ASN A 178 1.23 4.29 14.76
C ASN A 178 1.07 3.76 13.34
N ILE A 179 1.23 2.46 13.11
CA ILE A 179 1.02 1.86 11.77
C ILE A 179 -0.46 1.93 11.34
N ARG A 180 -1.41 1.84 12.27
CA ARG A 180 -2.84 1.88 11.95
C ARG A 180 -3.35 3.27 11.57
N LYS A 181 -2.76 4.34 12.13
CA LYS A 181 -3.21 5.72 11.89
C LYS A 181 -3.11 6.16 10.42
N PRO A 182 -1.96 5.99 9.71
CA PRO A 182 -1.84 6.36 8.30
C PRO A 182 -2.73 5.53 7.35
N ILE A 183 -3.13 4.32 7.73
CA ILE A 183 -4.04 3.49 6.92
C ILE A 183 -5.45 4.09 6.89
N LEU A 184 -5.82 4.82 7.94
CA LEU A 184 -7.12 5.47 8.08
C LEU A 184 -7.13 6.94 7.65
N ALA A 185 -5.96 7.52 7.37
CA ALA A 185 -5.77 8.93 7.06
C ALA A 185 -6.02 9.23 5.58
#